data_AF-A0A8J8FI85-F1
#
_entry.id   AF-A0A8J8FI85-F1
#
_cell.length_a   1.000
_cell.length_b   1.000
_cell.length_c   1.000
_cell.angle_alpha   90.00
_cell.angle_beta   90.00
_cell.angle_gamma   90.00
#
_symmetry.space_group_name_H-M   'P 1'
#
loop_
_entity.id
_entity.type
_entity.pdbx_description
1 polymer ?
#
loop_
_entity_poly.entity_id
_entity_poly.type
_entity_poly.pdbx_seq_one_letter_code
_entity_poly.pdbx_strand_id
1 'polypeptide(L)'
;MGKFYDDIYGKENEEGELKGGLKHEIRDRREDLDDFSAKQKEKYATLLEEIESLLPGSTSAGLATAYYDLKESFNKPIKNYSRLFYGAVFALVVATIFSIVDSIGFWFIKFVDTSDLNKLLSNTLYKLPLLLPIIWMAIFASRRRSETHRLQQEYAHKEALAKSYQSFKTQIEDLGDKPDTDLMKHLLTTAIGAIAFNASSTLDKKHGDNTPVQEIIEKFIPYVDNAVKKAVDAIK
;
A
#
# COMPACT_ATOMS: atom_id res chain seq x y z
N MET A 1 -32.62 -45.43 -64.75
CA MET A 1 -31.80 -45.91 -63.62
C MET A 1 -30.38 -45.32 -63.62
N GLY A 2 -29.69 -45.22 -64.76
CA GLY A 2 -28.30 -44.70 -64.82
C GLY A 2 -28.08 -43.28 -64.25
N LYS A 3 -28.89 -42.29 -64.64
CA LYS A 3 -28.73 -40.89 -64.16
C LYS A 3 -28.74 -40.73 -62.64
N PHE A 4 -29.67 -41.41 -61.95
CA PHE A 4 -29.77 -41.34 -60.49
C PHE A 4 -28.59 -42.07 -59.81
N TYR A 5 -28.11 -43.15 -60.41
CA TYR A 5 -26.94 -43.86 -59.91
C TYR A 5 -25.68 -42.99 -60.01
N ASP A 6 -25.48 -42.32 -61.15
CA ASP A 6 -24.35 -41.42 -61.39
C ASP A 6 -24.38 -40.19 -60.46
N ASP A 7 -25.56 -39.64 -60.17
CA ASP A 7 -25.72 -38.48 -59.28
C ASP A 7 -25.43 -38.84 -57.80
N ILE A 8 -25.72 -40.07 -57.37
CA ILE A 8 -25.50 -40.53 -55.99
C ILE A 8 -24.09 -41.07 -55.77
N TYR A 9 -23.58 -41.89 -56.70
CA TYR A 9 -22.32 -42.63 -56.55
C TYR A 9 -21.16 -42.08 -57.37
N GLY A 10 -21.40 -41.21 -58.34
CA GLY A 10 -20.39 -40.66 -59.24
C GLY A 10 -20.27 -41.43 -60.55
N LYS A 11 -19.38 -40.97 -61.44
CA LYS A 11 -19.06 -41.64 -62.71
C LYS A 11 -17.74 -42.39 -62.61
N GLU A 12 -17.64 -43.51 -63.30
CA GLU A 12 -16.39 -44.28 -63.42
C GLU A 12 -15.37 -43.49 -64.27
N ASN A 13 -14.17 -43.32 -63.73
CA ASN A 13 -13.03 -42.76 -64.46
C ASN A 13 -12.27 -43.87 -65.21
N GLU A 14 -11.27 -43.50 -66.02
CA GLU A 14 -10.44 -44.42 -66.84
C GLU A 14 -9.72 -45.53 -66.03
N GLU A 15 -9.61 -45.37 -64.71
CA GLU A 15 -9.00 -46.33 -63.77
C GLU A 15 -10.03 -47.26 -63.08
N GLY A 16 -11.32 -47.16 -63.40
CA GLY A 16 -12.40 -47.97 -62.81
C GLY A 16 -12.88 -47.47 -61.44
N GLU A 17 -12.45 -46.29 -61.00
CA GLU A 17 -12.89 -45.69 -59.74
C GLU A 17 -14.04 -44.71 -59.95
N LEU A 18 -15.09 -44.82 -59.13
CA LEU A 18 -16.23 -43.89 -59.12
C LEU A 18 -15.82 -42.54 -58.46
N LYS A 19 -15.72 -41.47 -59.26
CA LYS A 19 -15.48 -40.09 -58.78
C LYS A 19 -16.74 -39.22 -58.87
N GLY A 20 -16.94 -38.39 -57.85
CA GLY A 20 -18.06 -37.45 -57.76
C GLY A 20 -19.33 -38.05 -57.17
N GLY A 21 -20.45 -37.36 -57.32
CA GLY A 21 -21.74 -37.73 -56.75
C GLY A 21 -21.92 -37.31 -55.29
N LEU A 22 -23.18 -37.25 -54.85
CA LEU A 22 -23.56 -36.75 -53.52
C LEU A 22 -22.86 -37.49 -52.37
N LYS A 23 -22.58 -38.79 -52.55
CA LYS A 23 -21.90 -39.61 -51.53
C LYS A 23 -20.47 -39.13 -51.26
N HIS A 24 -19.74 -38.75 -52.31
CA HIS A 24 -18.37 -38.24 -52.17
C HIS A 24 -18.41 -36.85 -51.53
N GLU A 25 -19.29 -35.96 -52.01
CA GLU A 25 -19.42 -34.60 -51.46
C GLU A 25 -19.85 -34.59 -49.98
N ILE A 26 -20.76 -35.47 -49.56
CA ILE A 26 -21.15 -35.62 -48.15
C ILE A 26 -19.99 -36.15 -47.31
N ARG A 27 -19.18 -37.06 -47.85
CA ARG A 27 -18.01 -37.60 -47.16
C ARG A 27 -16.96 -36.52 -46.98
N ASP A 28 -16.63 -35.79 -48.04
CA ASP A 28 -15.62 -34.72 -48.01
C ASP A 28 -16.07 -33.59 -47.08
N ARG A 29 -17.35 -33.16 -47.15
CA ARG A 29 -17.91 -32.18 -46.21
C ARG A 29 -17.93 -32.68 -44.77
N ARG A 30 -18.13 -33.98 -44.53
CA ARG A 30 -18.04 -34.57 -43.19
C ARG A 30 -16.61 -34.51 -42.68
N GLU A 31 -15.64 -34.86 -43.52
CA GLU A 31 -14.22 -34.81 -43.20
C GLU A 31 -13.76 -33.37 -42.93
N ASP A 32 -14.19 -32.41 -43.74
CA ASP A 32 -13.98 -30.97 -43.52
C ASP A 32 -14.61 -30.47 -42.21
N LEU A 33 -15.82 -30.93 -41.88
CA LEU A 33 -16.49 -30.58 -40.62
C LEU A 33 -15.80 -31.20 -39.41
N ASP A 34 -15.29 -32.43 -39.54
CA ASP A 34 -14.54 -33.11 -38.49
C ASP A 34 -13.18 -32.43 -38.27
N ASP A 35 -12.46 -32.07 -39.34
CA ASP A 35 -11.22 -31.29 -39.29
C ASP A 35 -11.45 -29.88 -38.72
N PHE A 36 -12.51 -29.19 -39.16
CA PHE A 36 -12.89 -27.89 -38.61
C PHE A 36 -13.23 -27.98 -37.12
N SER A 37 -13.99 -28.99 -36.70
CA SER A 37 -14.32 -29.25 -35.29
C SER A 37 -13.07 -29.53 -34.47
N ALA A 38 -12.12 -30.31 -34.99
CA ALA A 38 -10.84 -30.57 -34.36
C ALA A 38 -10.02 -29.29 -34.19
N LYS A 39 -9.86 -28.50 -35.25
CA LYS A 39 -9.15 -27.20 -35.22
C LYS A 39 -9.79 -26.20 -34.28
N GLN A 40 -11.13 -26.16 -34.19
CA GLN A 40 -11.82 -25.29 -33.24
C GLN A 40 -11.56 -25.73 -31.80
N LYS A 41 -11.65 -27.03 -31.49
CA LYS A 41 -11.35 -27.55 -30.16
C LYS A 41 -9.92 -27.21 -29.72
N GLU A 42 -8.95 -27.38 -30.61
CA GLU A 42 -7.55 -27.01 -30.37
C GLU A 42 -7.44 -25.51 -30.08
N LYS A 43 -8.01 -24.66 -30.94
CA LYS A 43 -7.98 -23.21 -30.77
C LYS A 43 -8.64 -22.75 -29.47
N TYR A 44 -9.77 -23.35 -29.08
CA TYR A 44 -10.43 -23.06 -27.81
C TYR A 44 -9.60 -23.49 -26.61
N ALA A 45 -8.93 -24.64 -26.67
CA ALA A 45 -8.04 -25.10 -25.62
C ALA A 45 -6.86 -24.13 -25.42
N THR A 46 -6.21 -23.72 -26.51
CA THR A 46 -5.11 -22.74 -26.45
C THR A 46 -5.55 -21.39 -25.89
N LEU A 47 -6.72 -20.88 -26.31
CA LEU A 47 -7.28 -19.63 -25.77
C LEU A 47 -7.60 -19.71 -24.28
N LEU A 48 -8.16 -20.84 -23.83
CA LEU A 48 -8.47 -21.05 -22.41
C LEU A 48 -7.19 -21.06 -21.57
N GLU A 49 -6.16 -21.76 -22.05
CA GLU A 49 -4.84 -21.80 -21.41
C GLU A 49 -4.20 -20.41 -21.33
N GLU A 50 -4.28 -19.61 -22.39
CA GLU A 50 -3.80 -18.23 -22.41
C GLU A 50 -4.57 -17.36 -21.39
N ILE A 51 -5.90 -17.46 -21.33
CA ILE A 51 -6.73 -16.75 -20.34
C ILE A 51 -6.36 -17.16 -18.91
N GLU A 52 -6.22 -18.46 -18.63
CA GLU A 52 -5.83 -18.97 -17.32
C GLU A 52 -4.43 -18.52 -16.92
N SER A 53 -3.50 -18.40 -17.88
CA SER A 53 -2.16 -17.87 -17.65
C SER A 53 -2.14 -16.36 -17.32
N LEU A 54 -3.10 -15.60 -17.87
CA LEU A 54 -3.21 -14.14 -17.68
C LEU A 54 -3.94 -13.75 -16.38
N LEU A 55 -4.82 -14.61 -15.84
CA LEU A 55 -5.58 -14.35 -14.61
C LEU A 55 -4.69 -14.00 -13.39
N PRO A 56 -3.61 -14.75 -13.09
CA PRO A 56 -2.69 -14.43 -11.99
C PRO A 56 -2.01 -13.06 -12.16
N GLY A 57 -1.59 -12.72 -13.39
CA GLY A 57 -0.97 -11.44 -13.70
C GLY A 57 -1.94 -10.27 -13.59
N SER A 58 -3.16 -10.44 -14.09
CA SER A 58 -4.23 -9.43 -14.03
C SER A 58 -4.67 -9.16 -12.59
N THR A 59 -4.85 -10.19 -11.78
CA THR A 59 -5.18 -10.06 -10.35
C THR A 59 -4.06 -9.41 -9.53
N SER A 60 -2.80 -9.80 -9.78
CA SER A 60 -1.61 -9.17 -9.19
C SER A 60 -1.52 -7.68 -9.54
N ALA A 61 -1.74 -7.31 -10.80
CA ALA A 61 -1.75 -5.92 -11.25
C ALA A 61 -2.91 -5.11 -10.63
N GLY A 62 -4.10 -5.71 -10.51
CA GLY A 62 -5.25 -5.10 -9.83
C GLY A 62 -4.96 -4.82 -8.35
N LEU A 63 -4.41 -5.79 -7.63
CA LEU A 63 -3.99 -5.63 -6.23
C LEU A 63 -2.89 -4.56 -6.08
N ALA A 64 -1.90 -4.56 -6.98
CA ALA A 64 -0.85 -3.55 -6.99
C ALA A 64 -1.41 -2.13 -7.15
N THR A 65 -2.39 -1.95 -8.04
CA THR A 65 -3.06 -0.67 -8.25
C THR A 65 -3.85 -0.24 -7.02
N ALA A 66 -4.61 -1.16 -6.41
CA ALA A 66 -5.35 -0.86 -5.18
C ALA A 66 -4.42 -0.46 -4.02
N TYR A 67 -3.29 -1.14 -3.84
CA TYR A 67 -2.30 -0.77 -2.82
C TYR A 67 -1.59 0.55 -3.13
N TYR A 68 -1.34 0.84 -4.41
CA TYR A 68 -0.83 2.14 -4.85
C TYR A 68 -1.78 3.28 -4.46
N ASP A 69 -3.08 3.13 -4.77
CA ASP A 69 -4.09 4.15 -4.44
C ASP A 69 -4.22 4.36 -2.93
N LEU A 70 -4.19 3.28 -2.14
CA LEU A 70 -4.17 3.35 -0.68
C LEU A 70 -2.93 4.07 -0.16
N LYS A 71 -1.73 3.71 -0.65
CA LYS A 71 -0.47 4.40 -0.31
C LYS A 71 -0.53 5.89 -0.64
N GLU A 72 -1.06 6.25 -1.80
CA GLU A 72 -1.18 7.64 -2.26
C GLU A 72 -2.19 8.43 -1.41
N SER A 73 -3.26 7.77 -0.95
CA SER A 73 -4.26 8.39 -0.06
C SER A 73 -3.66 8.95 1.24
N PHE A 74 -2.54 8.37 1.71
CA PHE A 74 -1.84 8.82 2.93
C PHE A 74 -0.95 10.06 2.72
N ASN A 75 -0.60 10.44 1.49
CA ASN A 75 0.22 11.63 1.22
C ASN A 75 -0.44 12.91 1.74
N LYS A 76 -1.76 13.04 1.57
CA LYS A 76 -2.53 14.20 2.04
C LYS A 76 -2.54 14.30 3.58
N PRO A 77 -2.98 13.27 4.34
CA PRO A 77 -2.89 13.25 5.80
C PRO A 77 -1.48 13.54 6.32
N ILE A 78 -0.46 12.89 5.77
CA ILE A 78 0.95 13.09 6.17
C ILE A 78 1.33 14.56 6.02
N LYS A 79 1.03 15.17 4.88
CA LYS A 79 1.32 16.60 4.63
C LYS A 79 0.55 17.50 5.60
N ASN A 80 -0.69 17.14 5.93
CA ASN A 80 -1.53 17.92 6.84
C ASN A 80 -1.03 17.86 8.28
N TYR A 81 -0.71 16.65 8.80
CA TYR A 81 -0.14 16.48 10.14
C TYR A 81 1.27 17.06 10.24
N SER A 82 2.06 17.01 9.17
CA SER A 82 3.36 17.70 9.12
C SER A 82 3.20 19.21 9.24
N ARG A 83 2.25 19.82 8.50
CA ARG A 83 1.94 21.25 8.64
C ARG A 83 1.42 21.59 10.04
N LEU A 84 0.55 20.76 10.61
CA LEU A 84 0.04 20.95 11.96
C LEU A 84 1.18 20.88 13.00
N PHE A 85 2.11 19.94 12.86
CA PHE A 85 3.27 19.82 13.74
C PHE A 85 4.16 21.07 13.66
N TYR A 86 4.55 21.51 12.45
CA TYR A 86 5.35 22.73 12.31
C TYR A 86 4.61 23.98 12.78
N GLY A 87 3.29 24.04 12.60
CA GLY A 87 2.45 25.10 13.14
C GLY A 87 2.44 25.13 14.68
N ALA A 88 2.35 23.96 15.32
CA ALA A 88 2.42 23.84 16.78
C ALA A 88 3.81 24.22 17.32
N VAL A 89 4.89 23.79 16.66
CA VAL A 89 6.26 24.18 17.01
C VAL A 89 6.45 25.70 16.85
N PHE A 90 5.97 26.27 15.75
CA PHE A 90 6.01 27.71 15.53
C PHE A 90 5.22 28.47 16.60
N ALA A 91 4.03 27.99 16.97
CA ALA A 91 3.25 28.58 18.05
C ALA A 91 3.97 28.51 19.41
N LEU A 92 4.70 27.42 19.70
CA LEU A 92 5.55 27.36 20.91
C LEU A 92 6.66 28.39 20.88
N VAL A 93 7.34 28.57 19.76
CA VAL A 93 8.40 29.59 19.61
C VAL A 93 7.82 31.00 19.78
N VAL A 94 6.66 31.28 19.20
CA VAL A 94 5.98 32.58 19.39
C VAL A 94 5.57 32.77 20.85
N ALA A 95 5.06 31.72 21.50
CA ALA A 95 4.66 31.77 22.91
C ALA A 95 5.85 31.99 23.85
N THR A 96 7.02 31.39 23.58
CA THR A 96 8.24 31.65 24.37
C THR A 96 8.75 33.07 24.18
N ILE A 97 8.74 33.59 22.95
CA ILE A 97 9.08 35.00 22.67
C ILE A 97 8.12 35.95 23.40
N PHE A 98 6.81 35.68 23.35
CA PHE A 98 5.81 36.45 24.09
C PHE A 98 5.97 36.34 25.62
N SER A 99 6.59 35.25 26.10
CA SER A 99 6.88 35.09 27.52
C SER A 99 8.02 35.96 28.04
N ILE A 100 8.87 36.48 27.16
CA ILE A 100 9.98 37.39 27.50
C ILE A 100 9.49 38.85 27.63
N VAL A 101 8.33 39.15 27.06
CA VAL A 101 7.70 40.49 27.14
C VAL A 101 6.93 40.61 28.45
N ASP A 102 7.33 41.57 29.30
CA ASP A 102 6.73 41.82 30.61
C ASP A 102 5.52 42.76 30.50
N SER A 103 5.66 43.83 29.72
CA SER A 103 4.58 44.79 29.45
C SER A 103 4.79 45.49 28.12
N ILE A 104 3.70 45.61 27.34
CA ILE A 104 3.64 46.37 26.09
C ILE A 104 2.94 47.71 26.38
N GLY A 105 3.69 48.81 26.32
CA GLY A 105 3.17 50.17 26.30
C GLY A 105 3.18 50.75 24.89
N PHE A 106 2.37 51.79 24.64
CA PHE A 106 2.19 52.41 23.31
C PHE A 106 3.50 52.97 22.69
N TRP A 107 4.56 53.15 23.50
CA TRP A 107 5.86 53.69 23.08
C TRP A 107 7.08 52.95 23.69
N PHE A 108 6.88 51.87 24.44
CA PHE A 108 7.97 51.12 25.05
C PHE A 108 7.62 49.64 25.25
N ILE A 109 8.62 48.78 25.08
CA ILE A 109 8.55 47.35 25.38
C ILE A 109 9.44 47.12 26.60
N LYS A 110 8.86 46.71 27.73
CA LYS A 110 9.63 46.25 28.89
C LYS A 110 9.85 44.75 28.77
N PHE A 111 11.11 44.34 28.78
CA PHE A 111 11.51 42.95 28.79
C PHE A 111 11.66 42.48 30.23
N VAL A 112 11.29 41.23 30.49
CA VAL A 112 11.56 40.59 31.77
C VAL A 112 13.06 40.50 31.97
N ASP A 113 13.52 40.78 33.19
CA ASP A 113 14.92 40.62 33.58
C ASP A 113 15.32 39.14 33.46
N THR A 114 16.04 38.78 32.38
CA THR A 114 16.36 37.38 32.04
C THR A 114 17.47 36.78 32.93
N SER A 115 18.08 37.61 33.77
CA SER A 115 19.18 37.25 34.66
C SER A 115 18.75 36.33 35.81
N ASP A 116 17.46 36.34 36.14
CA ASP A 116 16.90 35.64 37.31
C ASP A 116 15.93 34.54 36.87
N LEU A 117 16.44 33.30 36.86
CA LEU A 117 15.70 32.12 36.36
C LEU A 117 14.36 31.91 37.08
N ASN A 118 14.28 32.28 38.37
CA ASN A 118 13.05 32.17 39.17
C ASN A 118 11.95 33.13 38.70
N LYS A 119 12.32 34.34 38.26
CA LYS A 119 11.38 35.31 37.69
C LYS A 119 10.91 34.87 36.31
N LEU A 120 11.79 34.29 35.49
CA LEU A 120 11.40 33.71 34.20
C LEU A 120 10.46 32.51 34.33
N LEU A 121 10.73 31.62 35.30
CA LEU A 121 9.94 30.41 35.53
C LEU A 121 8.56 30.74 36.09
N SER A 122 8.47 31.62 37.09
CA SER A 122 7.18 32.09 37.60
C SER A 122 6.36 32.81 36.51
N ASN A 123 7.04 33.55 35.62
CA ASN A 123 6.39 34.24 34.50
C ASN A 123 5.86 33.31 33.41
N THR A 124 6.49 32.15 33.22
CA THR A 124 6.00 31.10 32.30
C THR A 124 4.92 30.23 32.93
N LEU A 125 4.96 30.02 34.25
CA LEU A 125 4.05 29.11 34.96
C LEU A 125 2.58 29.57 34.90
N TYR A 126 2.31 30.88 34.98
CA TYR A 126 0.93 31.37 34.82
C TYR A 126 0.42 31.27 33.37
N LYS A 127 1.31 31.14 32.38
CA LYS A 127 0.98 30.92 30.96
C LYS A 127 0.88 29.42 30.61
N LEU A 128 1.12 28.53 31.57
CA LEU A 128 1.09 27.08 31.37
C LEU A 128 -0.26 26.56 30.82
N PRO A 129 -1.43 27.07 31.24
CA PRO A 129 -2.72 26.68 30.63
C PRO A 129 -2.81 26.98 29.14
N LEU A 130 -2.06 27.97 28.64
CA LEU A 130 -1.96 28.30 27.21
C LEU A 130 -0.95 27.40 26.48
N LEU A 131 0.15 27.02 27.14
CA LEU A 131 1.20 26.18 26.54
C LEU A 131 0.82 24.70 26.46
N LEU A 132 0.12 24.17 27.48
CA LEU A 132 -0.32 22.77 27.53
C LEU A 132 -1.06 22.30 26.27
N PRO A 133 -2.10 22.99 25.76
CA PRO A 133 -2.80 22.54 24.56
C PRO A 133 -1.92 22.57 23.32
N ILE A 134 -0.94 23.48 23.24
CA ILE A 134 0.00 23.57 22.11
C ILE A 134 0.99 22.39 22.15
N ILE A 135 1.54 22.08 23.33
CA ILE A 135 2.42 20.93 23.52
C ILE A 135 1.66 19.63 23.21
N TRP A 136 0.45 19.48 23.73
CA TRP A 136 -0.40 18.33 23.43
C TRP A 136 -0.69 18.20 21.92
N MET A 137 -0.99 19.31 21.25
CA MET A 137 -1.20 19.34 19.80
C MET A 137 0.05 18.92 19.02
N ALA A 138 1.24 19.35 19.43
CA ALA A 138 2.50 18.93 18.83
C ALA A 138 2.72 17.42 18.98
N ILE A 139 2.49 16.86 20.17
CA ILE A 139 2.61 15.42 20.44
C ILE A 139 1.59 14.63 19.62
N PHE A 140 0.34 15.09 19.60
CA PHE A 140 -0.74 14.48 18.82
C PHE A 140 -0.42 14.45 17.32
N ALA A 141 0.00 15.59 16.76
CA ALA A 141 0.38 15.70 15.36
C ALA A 141 1.59 14.81 15.02
N SER A 142 2.57 14.74 15.92
CA SER A 142 3.75 13.87 15.77
C SER A 142 3.37 12.39 15.71
N ARG A 143 2.57 11.92 16.68
CA ARG A 143 2.12 10.51 16.74
C ARG A 143 1.28 10.15 15.52
N ARG A 144 0.31 11.00 15.18
CA ARG A 144 -0.56 10.74 14.03
C ARG A 144 0.22 10.73 12.72
N ARG A 145 1.21 11.62 12.57
CA ARG A 145 2.13 11.61 11.43
C ARG A 145 2.90 10.30 11.34
N SER A 146 3.50 9.81 12.43
CA SER A 146 4.26 8.55 12.41
C SER A 146 3.38 7.35 12.09
N GLU A 147 2.17 7.27 12.66
CA GLU A 147 1.19 6.22 12.34
C GLU A 147 0.85 6.21 10.85
N THR A 148 0.56 7.38 10.26
CA THR A 148 0.23 7.47 8.83
C THR A 148 1.39 7.10 7.91
N HIS A 149 2.62 7.48 8.26
CA HIS A 149 3.81 7.08 7.50
C HIS A 149 4.03 5.56 7.54
N ARG A 150 3.79 4.94 8.70
CA ARG A 150 3.92 3.49 8.85
C ARG A 150 2.92 2.73 7.99
N LEU A 151 1.64 3.12 8.05
CA LEU A 151 0.60 2.57 7.18
C LEU A 151 0.97 2.72 5.70
N GLN A 152 1.48 3.90 5.32
CA GLN A 152 1.94 4.13 3.95
C GLN A 152 3.07 3.17 3.54
N GLN A 153 4.08 2.95 4.38
CA GLN A 153 5.20 2.03 4.11
C GLN A 153 4.72 0.59 3.97
N GLU A 154 3.73 0.17 4.77
CA GLU A 154 3.15 -1.17 4.67
C GLU A 154 2.39 -1.37 3.36
N TYR A 155 1.58 -0.39 2.94
CA TYR A 155 0.92 -0.46 1.63
C TYR A 155 1.93 -0.40 0.48
N ALA A 156 3.02 0.37 0.62
CA ALA A 156 4.11 0.35 -0.35
C ALA A 156 4.79 -1.02 -0.45
N HIS A 157 4.97 -1.72 0.67
CA HIS A 157 5.49 -3.08 0.69
C HIS A 157 4.51 -4.07 0.05
N LYS A 158 3.20 -3.96 0.35
CA LYS A 158 2.15 -4.79 -0.28
C LYS A 158 2.04 -4.53 -1.79
N GLU A 159 2.16 -3.29 -2.23
CA GLU A 159 2.25 -2.92 -3.65
C GLU A 159 3.46 -3.56 -4.31
N ALA A 160 4.65 -3.44 -3.70
CA ALA A 160 5.88 -4.01 -4.25
C ALA A 160 5.78 -5.53 -4.40
N LEU A 161 5.26 -6.22 -3.38
CA LEU A 161 5.02 -7.66 -3.43
C LEU A 161 4.02 -8.05 -4.52
N ALA A 162 2.92 -7.31 -4.63
CA ALA A 162 1.93 -7.55 -5.68
C ALA A 162 2.56 -7.38 -7.07
N LYS A 163 3.35 -6.33 -7.30
CA LYS A 163 4.05 -6.09 -8.58
C LYS A 163 5.08 -7.17 -8.91
N SER A 164 5.84 -7.64 -7.91
CA SER A 164 6.90 -8.63 -8.11
C SER A 164 6.38 -10.06 -8.26
N TYR A 165 5.12 -10.34 -7.86
CA TYR A 165 4.55 -11.69 -7.86
C TYR A 165 4.66 -12.38 -9.22
N GLN A 166 4.25 -11.71 -10.30
CA GLN A 166 4.31 -12.28 -11.64
C GLN A 166 5.76 -12.58 -12.07
N SER A 167 6.71 -11.68 -11.75
CA SER A 167 8.12 -11.90 -12.07
C SER A 167 8.70 -13.10 -11.33
N PHE A 168 8.36 -13.29 -10.05
CA PHE A 168 8.80 -14.46 -9.29
C PHE A 168 8.16 -15.75 -9.78
N LYS A 169 6.87 -15.71 -10.17
CA LYS A 169 6.19 -16.85 -10.79
C LYS A 169 6.91 -17.29 -12.06
N THR A 170 7.19 -16.36 -12.98
CA THR A 170 7.92 -16.65 -14.22
C THR A 170 9.32 -17.19 -13.95
N GLN A 171 10.07 -16.61 -13.01
CA GLN A 171 11.41 -17.11 -12.65
C GLN A 171 11.38 -18.56 -12.12
N ILE A 172 10.36 -18.93 -11.34
CA ILE A 172 10.18 -20.31 -10.83
C ILE A 172 9.79 -21.27 -11.96
N GLU A 173 8.98 -20.82 -12.91
CA GLU A 173 8.61 -21.59 -14.10
C GLU A 173 9.82 -21.82 -15.02
N ASP A 174 10.72 -20.83 -15.13
CA ASP A 174 11.94 -20.90 -15.95
C ASP A 174 13.09 -21.71 -15.31
N LEU A 175 12.97 -22.08 -14.02
CA LEU A 175 14.03 -22.72 -13.23
C LEU A 175 14.22 -24.23 -13.53
N GLY A 176 13.34 -24.86 -14.33
CA GLY A 176 13.51 -26.24 -14.80
C GLY A 176 12.32 -26.78 -15.62
N ASP A 177 12.48 -27.98 -16.20
CA ASP A 177 11.49 -28.69 -17.04
C ASP A 177 10.12 -28.94 -16.37
N LYS A 178 10.04 -28.78 -15.05
CA LYS A 178 8.81 -28.76 -14.25
C LYS A 178 8.90 -27.61 -13.25
N PRO A 179 7.84 -26.81 -13.08
CA PRO A 179 7.79 -25.82 -12.02
C PRO A 179 7.99 -26.52 -10.68
N ASP A 180 9.03 -26.12 -9.94
CA ASP A 180 9.27 -26.63 -8.59
C ASP A 180 8.04 -26.26 -7.74
N THR A 181 7.23 -27.30 -7.50
CA THR A 181 5.94 -27.17 -6.86
C THR A 181 6.09 -26.70 -5.41
N ASP A 182 7.25 -26.94 -4.78
CA ASP A 182 7.52 -26.48 -3.43
C ASP A 182 7.93 -25.00 -3.41
N LEU A 183 8.72 -24.53 -4.38
CA LEU A 183 8.99 -23.10 -4.57
C LEU A 183 7.71 -22.31 -4.87
N MET A 184 6.83 -22.83 -5.73
CA MET A 184 5.55 -22.18 -6.06
C MET A 184 4.62 -22.12 -4.83
N LYS A 185 4.53 -23.21 -4.04
CA LYS A 185 3.81 -23.22 -2.76
C LYS A 185 4.41 -22.23 -1.78
N HIS A 186 5.74 -22.12 -1.71
CA HIS A 186 6.41 -21.17 -0.80
C HIS A 186 6.14 -19.72 -1.21
N LEU A 187 6.17 -19.41 -2.51
CA LEU A 187 5.79 -18.10 -3.04
C LEU A 187 4.35 -17.74 -2.69
N LEU A 188 3.40 -18.65 -2.93
CA LEU A 188 1.99 -18.48 -2.57
C LEU A 188 1.80 -18.30 -1.06
N THR A 189 2.43 -19.13 -0.24
CA THR A 189 2.34 -19.06 1.22
C THR A 189 2.90 -17.73 1.74
N THR A 190 4.01 -17.26 1.16
CA THR A 190 4.62 -15.98 1.52
C THR A 190 3.77 -14.79 1.08
N ALA A 191 3.21 -14.82 -0.13
CA ALA A 191 2.29 -13.79 -0.63
C ALA A 191 1.01 -13.71 0.22
N ILE A 192 0.39 -14.85 0.51
CA ILE A 192 -0.78 -14.94 1.40
C ILE A 192 -0.43 -14.43 2.80
N GLY A 193 0.72 -14.84 3.35
CA GLY A 193 1.20 -14.38 4.65
C GLY A 193 1.39 -12.87 4.70
N ALA A 194 1.97 -12.26 3.67
CA ALA A 194 2.19 -10.82 3.60
C ALA A 194 0.88 -10.02 3.41
N ILE A 195 -0.09 -10.55 2.68
CA ILE A 195 -1.41 -9.93 2.52
C ILE A 195 -2.21 -10.05 3.83
N ALA A 196 -2.21 -11.23 4.45
CA ALA A 196 -2.90 -11.55 5.70
C ALA A 196 -2.29 -10.84 6.92
N PHE A 197 -1.02 -10.42 6.83
CA PHE A 197 -0.39 -9.60 7.85
C PHE A 197 -1.16 -8.28 8.03
N ASN A 198 -1.78 -8.15 9.20
CA ASN A 198 -2.67 -7.05 9.54
C ASN A 198 -1.88 -5.80 9.92
N ALA A 199 -2.15 -4.68 9.25
CA ALA A 199 -1.57 -3.38 9.53
C ALA A 199 -1.79 -2.90 10.98
N SER A 200 -2.87 -3.33 11.64
CA SER A 200 -3.11 -2.99 13.05
C SER A 200 -2.17 -3.74 14.00
N SER A 201 -1.63 -4.90 13.60
CA SER A 201 -0.73 -5.71 14.44
C SER A 201 0.65 -5.09 14.58
N THR A 202 1.04 -4.27 13.61
CA THR A 202 2.23 -3.43 13.71
C THR A 202 1.92 -2.26 14.64
N LEU A 203 0.78 -1.59 14.44
CA LEU A 203 0.35 -0.42 15.20
C LEU A 203 0.23 -0.68 16.72
N ASP A 204 -0.26 -1.87 17.10
CA ASP A 204 -0.52 -2.26 18.49
C ASP A 204 0.73 -2.71 19.26
N LYS A 205 1.77 -3.17 18.55
CA LYS A 205 3.05 -3.47 19.21
C LYS A 205 3.76 -2.15 19.53
N LYS A 206 3.90 -1.88 20.83
CA LYS A 206 4.96 -1.06 21.44
C LYS A 206 6.31 -1.51 20.87
N HIS A 207 6.66 -1.08 19.67
CA HIS A 207 8.03 -1.08 19.21
C HIS A 207 8.67 0.15 19.82
N GLY A 208 9.93 0.03 20.24
CA GLY A 208 10.74 1.10 20.79
C GLY A 208 11.03 2.24 19.80
N ASP A 209 10.09 2.54 18.90
CA ASP A 209 9.97 3.81 18.20
C ASP A 209 9.45 4.84 19.21
N ASN A 210 10.22 5.08 20.26
CA ASN A 210 10.19 6.39 20.86
C ASN A 210 10.61 7.32 19.73
N THR A 211 9.64 8.02 19.14
CA THR A 211 9.95 9.15 18.26
C THR A 211 11.02 9.99 18.98
N PRO A 212 11.99 10.62 18.29
CA PRO A 212 13.00 11.43 18.96
C PRO A 212 12.39 12.42 19.97
N VAL A 213 11.16 12.86 19.69
CA VAL A 213 10.30 13.66 20.57
C VAL A 213 9.84 12.91 21.83
N GLN A 214 9.42 11.63 21.76
CA GLN A 214 9.09 10.82 22.94
C GLN A 214 10.30 10.54 23.84
N GLU A 215 11.47 10.24 23.26
CA GLU A 215 12.67 10.02 24.07
C GLU A 215 13.12 11.30 24.77
N ILE A 216 12.97 12.45 24.10
CA ILE A 216 13.14 13.76 24.70
C ILE A 216 12.07 13.96 25.78
N ILE A 217 10.78 13.81 25.50
CA ILE A 217 9.72 14.02 26.50
C ILE A 217 9.92 13.13 27.74
N GLU A 218 10.24 11.85 27.57
CA GLU A 218 10.52 10.93 28.68
C GLU A 218 11.71 11.38 29.53
N LYS A 219 12.76 11.91 28.91
CA LYS A 219 13.90 12.51 29.62
C LYS A 219 13.54 13.82 30.32
N PHE A 220 12.61 14.61 29.80
CA PHE A 220 12.25 15.94 30.32
C PHE A 220 11.10 15.91 31.36
N ILE A 221 10.21 14.91 31.33
CA ILE A 221 9.13 14.71 32.33
C ILE A 221 9.62 14.82 33.79
N PRO A 222 10.69 14.12 34.24
CA PRO A 222 11.12 14.20 35.63
C PRO A 222 11.66 15.59 36.02
N TYR A 223 12.21 16.36 35.08
CA TYR A 223 12.68 17.72 35.34
C TYR A 223 11.52 18.71 35.45
N VAL A 224 10.51 18.59 34.59
CA VAL A 224 9.30 19.41 34.66
C VAL A 224 8.53 19.12 35.95
N ASP A 225 8.37 17.86 36.32
CA ASP A 225 7.63 17.46 37.54
C ASP A 225 8.32 17.98 38.81
N ASN A 226 9.66 17.92 38.86
CA ASN A 226 10.44 18.50 39.95
C ASN A 226 10.39 20.03 39.98
N ALA A 227 10.43 20.70 38.83
CA ALA A 227 10.32 22.17 38.75
C ALA A 227 8.92 22.65 39.18
N VAL A 228 7.87 21.94 38.78
CA VAL A 228 6.48 22.23 39.19
C VAL A 228 6.32 22.03 40.70
N LYS A 229 6.79 20.91 41.26
CA LYS A 229 6.74 20.68 42.72
C LYS A 229 7.47 21.77 43.50
N LYS A 230 8.69 22.13 43.07
CA LYS A 230 9.49 23.17 43.73
C LYS A 230 8.85 24.56 43.65
N ALA A 231 8.18 24.88 42.53
CA ALA A 231 7.44 26.14 42.41
C ALA A 231 6.17 26.17 43.27
N VAL A 232 5.48 25.03 43.42
CA VAL A 232 4.31 24.87 44.30
C VAL A 232 4.71 25.00 45.78
N ASP A 233 5.82 24.38 46.17
CA ASP A 233 6.33 24.45 47.55
C ASP A 233 6.87 25.85 47.91
N ALA A 234 7.30 26.65 46.93
CA ALA A 234 7.79 28.02 47.15
C ALA A 234 6.66 29.07 47.31
N ILE A 235 5.41 28.71 46.98
CA ILE A 235 4.22 29.57 47.09
C ILE A 235 3.45 29.28 48.40
N LYS A 236 3.83 28.22 49.14
CA LYS A 236 3.21 27.78 50.38
C LYS A 236 4.00 28.25 51.60
#